data_AF-A0A1Q6I5X9-F1
#
_entry.id   AF-A0A1Q6I5X9-F1
#
_cell.length_a   1.000
_cell.length_b   1.000
_cell.length_c   1.000
_cell.angle_alpha   90.00
_cell.angle_beta   90.00
_cell.angle_gamma   90.00
#
_symmetry.space_group_name_H-M   'P 1'
#
loop_
_entity.id
_entity.type
_entity.pdbx_description
1 polymer ?
#
loop_
_entity_poly.entity_id
_entity_poly.type
_entity_poly.pdbx_seq_one_letter_code
_entity_poly.pdbx_strand_id
1 'polypeptide(L)'
;MEASFVFKKFDVEVVSSIFKKYPLTKGIFSTVIDKDDELVEYLGSNLRNFVFLDETVSLPIKVQYKTPKTLGKDRLAAAVGANYLQPGKDLLVIDAGTAITYELIDASGSYLGGNISPGMTTRFRALNLFTEKLPLVVEQEYIPLVGTDTETAIQAGVVNGIVCEMDGYIEMLRLKYPNLLVFLTGGHSFYFERRLKNSIFADINLVLTGLNRILEYNVED
;
A
#
# COMPACT_ATOMS: atom_id res chain seq x y z
N MET A 1 -19.00 -13.49 -1.80
CA MET A 1 -18.12 -13.71 -0.64
C MET A 1 -17.29 -12.43 -0.51
N GLU A 2 -17.26 -11.78 0.65
CA GLU A 2 -16.40 -10.60 0.84
C GLU A 2 -14.93 -11.02 0.64
N ALA A 3 -14.19 -10.28 -0.18
CA ALA A 3 -12.81 -10.63 -0.56
C ALA A 3 -11.78 -10.18 0.49
N SER A 4 -12.13 -9.21 1.34
CA SER A 4 -11.28 -8.69 2.41
C SER A 4 -12.13 -8.16 3.57
N PHE A 5 -11.54 -8.17 4.77
CA PHE A 5 -12.18 -7.72 6.02
C PHE A 5 -11.23 -6.78 6.75
N VAL A 6 -11.78 -5.76 7.41
CA VAL A 6 -11.02 -4.81 8.24
C VAL A 6 -11.46 -4.91 9.69
N PHE A 7 -10.50 -5.09 10.59
CA PHE A 7 -10.74 -5.21 12.02
C PHE A 7 -10.09 -4.06 12.79
N LYS A 8 -10.76 -3.54 13.82
CA LYS A 8 -10.17 -2.54 14.73
C LYS A 8 -9.07 -3.13 15.61
N LYS A 9 -9.22 -4.41 15.97
CA LYS A 9 -8.26 -5.22 16.70
C LYS A 9 -8.21 -6.58 16.00
N PHE A 10 -7.02 -7.12 15.80
CA PHE A 10 -6.81 -8.40 15.15
C PHE A 10 -5.93 -9.27 16.06
N ASP A 11 -6.55 -10.24 16.72
CA ASP A 11 -5.96 -11.10 17.76
C ASP A 11 -6.40 -12.56 17.60
N VAL A 12 -5.99 -13.42 18.53
CA VAL A 12 -6.32 -14.85 18.55
C VAL A 12 -7.82 -15.11 18.57
N GLU A 13 -8.61 -14.32 19.29
CA GLU A 13 -10.07 -14.47 19.36
C GLU A 13 -10.70 -14.25 17.98
N VAL A 14 -10.28 -13.19 17.28
CA VAL A 14 -10.72 -12.89 15.93
C VAL A 14 -10.33 -14.02 14.97
N VAL A 15 -9.06 -14.46 14.99
CA VAL A 15 -8.61 -15.54 14.10
C VAL A 15 -9.34 -16.85 14.37
N SER A 16 -9.55 -17.20 15.64
CA SER A 16 -10.33 -18.38 16.02
C SER A 16 -11.75 -18.35 15.46
N SER A 17 -12.39 -17.18 15.47
CA SER A 17 -13.72 -17.00 14.87
C SER A 17 -13.72 -17.20 13.34
N ILE A 18 -12.65 -16.79 12.66
CA ILE A 18 -12.47 -16.98 11.22
C ILE A 18 -12.29 -18.47 10.89
N PHE A 19 -11.45 -19.20 11.62
CA PHE A 19 -11.23 -20.64 11.40
C PHE A 19 -12.48 -21.50 11.67
N LYS A 20 -13.37 -21.07 12.57
CA LYS A 20 -14.68 -21.72 12.76
C LYS A 20 -15.60 -21.56 11.55
N LYS A 21 -15.45 -20.47 10.81
CA LYS A 21 -16.30 -20.13 9.66
C LYS A 21 -15.73 -20.62 8.32
N TYR A 22 -14.42 -20.64 8.19
CA TYR A 22 -13.72 -20.97 6.95
C TYR A 22 -12.68 -22.07 7.20
N PRO A 23 -12.67 -23.17 6.42
CA PRO A 23 -11.71 -24.25 6.58
C PRO A 23 -10.36 -23.89 5.94
N LEU A 24 -9.69 -22.88 6.50
CA LEU A 24 -8.40 -22.38 6.01
C LEU A 24 -7.28 -23.34 6.41
N THR A 25 -6.39 -23.67 5.47
CA THR A 25 -5.25 -24.57 5.70
C THR A 25 -3.90 -23.91 5.41
N LYS A 26 -3.91 -22.79 4.70
CA LYS A 26 -2.74 -22.00 4.34
C LYS A 26 -2.96 -20.55 4.77
N GLY A 27 -1.91 -19.88 5.22
CA GLY A 27 -2.00 -18.45 5.56
C GLY A 27 -0.66 -17.77 5.64
N ILE A 28 -0.66 -16.47 5.38
CA ILE A 28 0.50 -15.59 5.49
C ILE A 28 0.16 -14.44 6.44
N PHE A 29 1.11 -14.07 7.29
CA PHE A 29 0.99 -12.95 8.21
C PHE A 29 2.12 -11.96 8.02
N SER A 30 1.78 -10.67 7.97
CA SER A 30 2.71 -9.56 7.81
C SER A 30 2.36 -8.44 8.77
N THR A 31 3.37 -7.81 9.36
CA THR A 31 3.22 -6.68 10.29
C THR A 31 4.39 -5.72 10.14
N VAL A 32 4.09 -4.43 10.27
CA VAL A 32 5.07 -3.32 10.33
C VAL A 32 5.25 -2.76 11.74
N ILE A 33 4.48 -3.27 12.70
CA ILE A 33 4.61 -3.00 14.14
C ILE A 33 5.21 -4.21 14.85
N ASP A 34 5.32 -4.13 16.18
CA ASP A 34 5.81 -5.23 17.01
C ASP A 34 5.06 -6.54 16.72
N LYS A 35 5.83 -7.63 16.69
CA LYS A 35 5.31 -8.97 16.45
C LYS A 35 4.48 -9.41 17.66
N ASP A 36 3.25 -9.80 17.41
CA ASP A 36 2.42 -10.51 18.38
C ASP A 36 2.80 -12.00 18.36
N ASP A 37 3.68 -12.40 19.27
CA ASP A 37 4.19 -13.78 19.33
C ASP A 37 3.08 -14.81 19.60
N GLU A 38 2.08 -14.45 20.43
CA GLU A 38 0.95 -15.32 20.74
C GLU A 38 0.11 -15.59 19.48
N LEU A 39 -0.20 -14.54 18.72
CA LEU A 39 -0.94 -14.66 17.47
C LEU A 39 -0.16 -15.48 16.43
N VAL A 40 1.15 -15.26 16.30
CA VAL A 40 2.00 -15.98 15.35
C VAL A 40 2.07 -17.47 15.71
N GLU A 41 2.24 -17.82 16.99
CA GLU A 41 2.22 -19.20 17.46
C GLU A 41 0.86 -19.87 17.23
N TYR A 42 -0.23 -19.15 17.50
CA TYR A 42 -1.59 -19.63 17.25
C TYR A 42 -1.81 -19.94 15.76
N LEU A 43 -1.40 -19.04 14.86
CA LEU A 43 -1.51 -19.25 13.41
C LEU A 43 -0.67 -20.45 12.96
N GLY A 44 0.58 -20.56 13.42
CA GLY A 44 1.48 -21.67 13.09
C GLY A 44 0.98 -23.03 13.58
N SER A 45 0.25 -23.07 14.70
CA SER A 45 -0.31 -24.31 15.26
C SER A 45 -1.60 -24.76 14.57
N ASN A 46 -2.34 -23.85 13.94
CA ASN A 46 -3.66 -24.11 13.37
C ASN A 46 -3.69 -24.15 11.83
N LEU A 47 -2.67 -23.63 11.16
CA LEU A 47 -2.53 -23.70 9.70
C LEU A 47 -1.53 -24.78 9.32
N ARG A 48 -1.89 -25.63 8.35
CA ARG A 48 -0.98 -26.65 7.82
C ARG A 48 0.26 -26.03 7.17
N ASN A 49 0.08 -24.91 6.45
CA ASN A 49 1.17 -24.13 5.91
C ASN A 49 1.02 -22.68 6.36
N PHE A 50 1.99 -22.19 7.12
CA PHE A 50 2.00 -20.84 7.63
C PHE A 50 3.30 -20.13 7.25
N VAL A 51 3.17 -18.94 6.70
CA VAL A 51 4.30 -18.06 6.37
C VAL A 51 4.19 -16.81 7.21
N PHE A 52 5.18 -16.59 8.09
CA PHE A 52 5.40 -15.27 8.65
C PHE A 52 6.29 -14.50 7.68
N LEU A 53 5.79 -13.41 7.09
CA LEU A 53 6.58 -12.63 6.14
C LEU A 53 7.71 -11.92 6.88
N ASP A 54 8.92 -12.45 6.79
CA ASP A 54 10.18 -11.88 7.27
C ASP A 54 11.23 -11.89 6.15
N GLU A 55 12.48 -11.52 6.48
CA GLU A 55 13.57 -11.45 5.51
C GLU A 55 14.04 -12.82 4.95
N THR A 56 13.60 -13.92 5.55
CA THR A 56 13.96 -15.28 5.12
C THR A 56 13.01 -15.86 4.08
N VAL A 57 11.82 -15.26 3.94
CA VAL A 57 10.80 -15.68 2.99
C VAL A 57 11.25 -15.40 1.56
N SER A 58 11.12 -16.41 0.70
CA SER A 58 11.48 -16.26 -0.71
C SER A 58 10.40 -15.48 -1.45
N LEU A 59 10.83 -14.62 -2.38
CA LEU A 59 9.95 -13.68 -3.07
C LEU A 59 9.86 -14.00 -4.57
N PRO A 60 8.68 -13.88 -5.18
CA PRO A 60 8.47 -14.12 -6.61
C PRO A 60 8.92 -12.93 -7.49
N ILE A 61 9.74 -12.02 -6.96
CA ILE A 61 10.34 -10.88 -7.66
C ILE A 61 11.78 -10.69 -7.18
N LYS A 62 12.63 -10.05 -7.99
CA LYS A 62 13.99 -9.68 -7.58
C LYS A 62 13.97 -8.36 -6.83
N VAL A 63 14.57 -8.30 -5.64
CA VAL A 63 14.70 -7.05 -4.87
C VAL A 63 16.08 -6.44 -5.10
N GLN A 64 16.15 -5.29 -5.77
CA GLN A 64 17.40 -4.55 -6.01
C GLN A 64 17.65 -3.43 -4.98
N TYR A 65 16.78 -3.33 -3.96
CA TYR A 65 16.91 -2.35 -2.90
C TYR A 65 18.17 -2.60 -2.08
N LYS A 66 18.97 -1.56 -1.82
CA LYS A 66 20.29 -1.69 -1.16
C LYS A 66 20.20 -2.15 0.30
N THR A 67 19.09 -1.83 0.96
CA THR A 67 18.84 -2.19 2.36
C THR A 67 17.54 -3.01 2.46
N PRO A 68 17.50 -4.24 1.92
CA PRO A 68 16.25 -5.00 1.82
C PRO A 68 15.60 -5.25 3.19
N LYS A 69 16.40 -5.33 4.26
CA LYS A 69 15.93 -5.48 5.66
C LYS A 69 15.14 -4.28 6.19
N THR A 70 15.28 -3.10 5.59
CA THR A 70 14.56 -1.88 6.00
C THR A 70 13.34 -1.61 5.13
N LEU A 71 13.07 -2.46 4.14
CA LEU A 71 11.93 -2.30 3.24
C LEU A 71 10.64 -2.70 3.95
N GLY A 72 9.63 -1.84 3.89
CA GLY A 72 8.29 -2.15 4.40
C GLY A 72 7.71 -3.38 3.72
N LYS A 73 7.21 -4.32 4.52
CA LYS A 73 6.65 -5.59 4.02
C LYS A 73 5.38 -5.38 3.21
N ASP A 74 4.61 -4.35 3.55
CA ASP A 74 3.45 -3.86 2.83
C ASP A 74 3.83 -3.33 1.43
N ARG A 75 4.87 -2.49 1.34
CA ARG A 75 5.42 -1.97 0.07
C ARG A 75 5.88 -3.11 -0.83
N LEU A 76 6.58 -4.08 -0.25
CA LEU A 76 7.04 -5.27 -0.96
C LEU A 76 5.86 -6.13 -1.46
N ALA A 77 4.86 -6.37 -0.61
CA ALA A 77 3.66 -7.10 -1.01
C ALA A 77 2.91 -6.38 -2.14
N ALA A 78 2.70 -5.07 -2.05
CA ALA A 78 2.06 -4.29 -3.12
C ALA A 78 2.81 -4.42 -4.46
N ALA A 79 4.16 -4.36 -4.43
CA ALA A 79 4.99 -4.56 -5.62
C ALA A 79 4.85 -5.98 -6.20
N VAL A 80 4.83 -7.02 -5.35
CA VAL A 80 4.59 -8.40 -5.77
C VAL A 80 3.20 -8.55 -6.41
N GLY A 81 2.17 -7.97 -5.78
CA GLY A 81 0.80 -8.01 -6.27
C GLY A 81 0.67 -7.39 -7.65
N ALA A 82 1.25 -6.20 -7.85
CA ALA A 82 1.24 -5.51 -9.14
C ALA A 82 1.96 -6.32 -10.23
N ASN A 83 3.16 -6.84 -9.91
CA ASN A 83 3.93 -7.67 -10.84
C ASN A 83 3.22 -8.98 -11.20
N TYR A 84 2.50 -9.57 -10.25
CA TYR A 84 1.68 -10.75 -10.51
C TYR A 84 0.51 -10.47 -11.45
N LEU A 85 -0.16 -9.33 -11.29
CA LEU A 85 -1.29 -8.95 -12.14
C LEU A 85 -0.88 -8.51 -13.55
N GLN A 86 0.31 -7.91 -13.69
CA GLN A 86 0.83 -7.38 -14.96
C GLN A 86 2.31 -7.75 -15.15
N PRO A 87 2.63 -9.04 -15.33
CA PRO A 87 4.02 -9.48 -15.51
C PRO A 87 4.60 -8.96 -16.83
N GLY A 88 5.91 -8.71 -16.85
CA GLY A 88 6.61 -8.27 -18.08
C GLY A 88 6.37 -6.80 -18.44
N LYS A 89 5.88 -5.98 -17.48
CA LYS A 89 5.60 -4.55 -17.66
C LYS A 89 6.41 -3.73 -16.66
N ASP A 90 6.75 -2.50 -17.03
CA ASP A 90 7.24 -1.52 -16.07
C ASP A 90 6.04 -1.00 -15.27
N LEU A 91 6.13 -1.04 -13.94
CA LEU A 91 5.03 -0.76 -13.04
C LEU A 91 5.43 0.32 -12.03
N LEU A 92 4.52 1.26 -11.80
CA LEU A 92 4.55 2.16 -10.65
C LEU A 92 3.37 1.83 -9.75
N VAL A 93 3.63 1.44 -8.52
CA VAL A 93 2.59 1.27 -7.49
C VAL A 93 2.58 2.48 -6.60
N ILE A 94 1.42 3.14 -6.49
CA ILE A 94 1.20 4.28 -5.60
C ILE A 94 0.25 3.81 -4.50
N ASP A 95 0.70 3.75 -3.25
CA ASP A 95 -0.18 3.48 -2.09
C ASP A 95 -0.53 4.81 -1.43
N ALA A 96 -1.80 5.23 -1.51
CA ALA A 96 -2.30 6.47 -0.92
C ALA A 96 -2.92 6.23 0.47
N GLY A 97 -2.06 6.01 1.47
CA GLY A 97 -2.45 5.81 2.87
C GLY A 97 -2.05 6.96 3.78
N THR A 98 -1.64 6.60 5.01
CA THR A 98 -1.05 7.55 6.00
C THR A 98 0.22 8.19 5.46
N ALA A 99 1.05 7.40 4.79
CA ALA A 99 2.08 7.86 3.88
C ALA A 99 1.61 7.60 2.45
N ILE A 100 2.14 8.36 1.48
CA ILE A 100 2.08 7.97 0.08
C ILE A 100 3.39 7.30 -0.27
N THR A 101 3.33 6.08 -0.79
CA THR A 101 4.52 5.37 -1.28
C THR A 101 4.47 5.22 -2.79
N TYR A 102 5.64 5.16 -3.42
CA TYR A 102 5.81 5.03 -4.86
C TYR A 102 6.80 3.92 -5.12
N GLU A 103 6.36 2.77 -5.63
CA GLU A 103 7.19 1.59 -5.85
C GLU A 103 7.40 1.35 -7.33
N LEU A 104 8.66 1.28 -7.78
CA LEU A 104 9.00 1.03 -9.17
C LEU A 104 9.47 -0.41 -9.37
N ILE A 105 8.81 -1.11 -10.29
CA ILE A 105 9.16 -2.44 -10.75
C ILE A 105 9.43 -2.36 -12.25
N ASP A 106 10.54 -2.93 -12.72
CA ASP A 106 10.79 -2.99 -14.16
C ASP A 106 10.15 -4.22 -14.82
N ALA A 107 10.10 -4.22 -16.15
CA ALA A 107 9.57 -5.33 -16.93
C ALA A 107 10.27 -6.69 -16.72
N SER A 108 11.44 -6.74 -16.06
CA SER A 108 12.11 -8.00 -15.69
C SER A 108 11.56 -8.62 -14.40
N GLY A 109 10.63 -7.94 -13.72
CA GLY A 109 10.16 -8.32 -12.39
C GLY A 109 11.17 -7.96 -11.30
N SER A 110 11.99 -6.92 -11.52
CA SER A 110 12.89 -6.38 -10.50
C SER A 110 12.26 -5.18 -9.79
N TYR A 111 12.09 -5.27 -8.48
CA TYR A 111 11.82 -4.14 -7.61
C TYR A 111 13.07 -3.26 -7.52
N LEU A 112 13.00 -2.07 -8.10
CA LEU A 112 14.12 -1.13 -8.21
C LEU A 112 14.25 -0.24 -6.97
N GLY A 113 13.16 -0.05 -6.24
CA GLY A 113 13.06 0.86 -5.11
C GLY A 113 11.83 1.75 -5.22
N GLY A 114 11.83 2.82 -4.43
CA GLY A 114 10.68 3.68 -4.34
C GLY A 114 10.87 4.87 -3.43
N ASN A 115 9.84 5.71 -3.36
CA ASN A 115 9.81 6.91 -2.54
C ASN A 115 8.70 6.85 -1.50
N ILE A 116 8.84 7.65 -0.45
CA ILE A 116 7.85 7.81 0.62
C ILE A 116 7.63 9.31 0.83
N SER A 117 6.37 9.75 0.82
CA SER A 117 5.95 11.10 1.15
C SER A 117 4.80 11.08 2.17
N PRO A 118 4.49 12.18 2.87
CA PRO A 118 3.36 12.19 3.79
C PRO A 118 2.04 12.10 3.02
N GLY A 119 1.10 11.28 3.50
CA GLY A 119 -0.25 11.18 2.96
C GLY A 119 -1.16 12.33 3.40
N MET A 120 -2.38 12.37 2.86
CA MET A 120 -3.33 13.47 3.04
C MET A 120 -3.61 13.79 4.52
N THR A 121 -4.04 12.80 5.30
CA THR A 121 -4.33 12.98 6.73
C THR A 121 -3.08 13.43 7.50
N THR A 122 -1.91 12.90 7.14
CA THR A 122 -0.64 13.29 7.77
C THR A 122 -0.29 14.74 7.46
N ARG A 123 -0.49 15.21 6.23
CA ARG A 123 -0.26 16.61 5.85
C ARG A 123 -1.20 17.56 6.60
N PHE A 124 -2.49 17.24 6.70
CA PHE A 124 -3.44 18.03 7.49
C PHE A 124 -3.04 18.11 8.97
N ARG A 125 -2.70 16.96 9.57
CA ARG A 125 -2.25 16.90 10.96
C ARG A 125 -0.94 17.66 11.18
N ALA A 126 0.00 17.58 10.24
CA ALA A 126 1.27 18.31 10.34
C ALA A 126 1.05 19.82 10.35
N LEU A 127 0.19 20.35 9.47
CA LEU A 127 -0.13 21.78 9.46
C LEU A 127 -0.76 22.23 10.78
N ASN A 128 -1.72 21.47 11.33
CA ASN A 128 -2.34 21.81 12.61
C ASN A 128 -1.37 21.66 13.80
N LEU A 129 -0.55 20.62 13.83
CA LEU A 129 0.34 20.34 14.96
C LEU A 129 1.56 21.28 15.02
N PHE A 130 2.12 21.63 13.86
CA PHE A 130 3.37 22.40 13.78
C PHE A 130 3.16 23.89 13.48
N THR A 131 1.92 24.37 13.55
CA THR A 131 1.62 25.81 13.42
C THR A 131 0.59 26.25 14.47
N GLU A 132 0.72 27.47 14.98
CA GLU A 132 -0.08 27.92 16.13
C GLU A 132 -1.56 28.21 15.82
N LYS A 133 -1.89 28.53 14.56
CA LYS A 133 -3.20 29.09 14.19
C LYS A 133 -3.96 28.32 13.12
N LEU A 134 -3.38 27.29 12.52
CA LEU A 134 -4.08 26.54 11.48
C LEU A 134 -5.04 25.52 12.12
N PRO A 135 -6.33 25.53 11.74
CA PRO A 135 -7.28 24.55 12.24
C PRO A 135 -6.94 23.15 11.73
N LEU A 136 -7.39 22.13 12.47
CA LEU A 136 -7.37 20.77 11.95
C LEU A 136 -8.44 20.64 10.89
N VAL A 137 -8.03 20.28 9.67
CA VAL A 137 -8.93 20.07 8.54
C VAL A 137 -9.02 18.59 8.21
N VAL A 138 -10.15 18.18 7.63
CA VAL A 138 -10.45 16.82 7.19
C VAL A 138 -10.68 16.77 5.68
N GLU A 139 -10.70 15.55 5.13
CA GLU A 139 -11.04 15.30 3.73
C GLU A 139 -12.39 15.91 3.35
N GLN A 140 -12.44 16.54 2.17
CA GLN A 140 -13.64 17.08 1.56
C GLN A 140 -13.73 16.61 0.12
N GLU A 141 -14.95 16.41 -0.38
CA GLU A 141 -15.14 15.97 -1.76
C GLU A 141 -14.89 17.11 -2.76
N TYR A 142 -15.35 18.33 -2.47
CA TYR A 142 -15.03 19.47 -3.32
C TYR A 142 -13.79 20.20 -2.82
N ILE A 143 -12.78 20.30 -3.68
CA ILE A 143 -11.53 21.01 -3.39
C ILE A 143 -11.39 22.15 -4.40
N PRO A 144 -11.34 23.42 -3.97
CA PRO A 144 -11.13 24.52 -4.89
C PRO A 144 -9.69 24.51 -5.41
N LEU A 145 -9.46 25.13 -6.56
CA LEU A 145 -8.09 25.34 -7.07
C LEU A 145 -7.31 26.32 -6.19
N VAL A 146 -7.98 27.36 -5.69
CA VAL A 146 -7.44 28.38 -4.80
C VAL A 146 -8.40 28.58 -3.65
N GLY A 147 -7.91 28.46 -2.42
CA GLY A 147 -8.70 28.71 -1.21
C GLY A 147 -8.92 30.21 -0.96
N THR A 148 -10.08 30.55 -0.40
CA THR A 148 -10.47 31.94 -0.07
C THR A 148 -10.59 32.19 1.43
N ASP A 149 -10.40 31.15 2.23
CA ASP A 149 -10.30 31.18 3.68
C ASP A 149 -9.23 30.15 4.12
N THR A 150 -8.91 30.13 5.41
CA THR A 150 -7.84 29.26 5.94
C THR A 150 -8.11 27.77 5.71
N GLU A 151 -9.35 27.31 5.89
CA GLU A 151 -9.69 25.90 5.76
C GLU A 151 -9.59 25.44 4.29
N THR A 152 -10.19 26.20 3.38
CA THR A 152 -10.15 25.93 1.94
C THR A 152 -8.74 26.09 1.37
N ALA A 153 -7.92 27.00 1.92
CA ALA A 153 -6.52 27.14 1.52
C ALA A 153 -5.68 25.93 1.93
N ILE A 154 -5.88 25.40 3.14
CA ILE A 154 -5.24 24.15 3.60
C ILE A 154 -5.68 22.98 2.72
N GLN A 155 -6.99 22.83 2.48
CA GLN A 155 -7.55 21.77 1.64
C GLN A 155 -6.98 21.80 0.22
N ALA A 156 -7.04 22.95 -0.44
CA ALA A 156 -6.52 23.13 -1.78
C ALA A 156 -5.02 22.85 -1.84
N GLY A 157 -4.23 23.40 -0.91
CA GLY A 157 -2.78 23.21 -0.89
C GLY A 157 -2.37 21.75 -0.69
N VAL A 158 -3.02 21.04 0.25
CA VAL A 158 -2.70 19.63 0.53
C VAL A 158 -3.14 18.72 -0.60
N VAL A 159 -4.42 18.79 -1.02
CA VAL A 159 -4.97 17.84 -1.98
C VAL A 159 -4.41 18.10 -3.39
N ASN A 160 -4.44 19.35 -3.88
CA ASN A 160 -3.89 19.66 -5.20
C ASN A 160 -2.37 19.43 -5.23
N GLY A 161 -1.68 19.68 -4.11
CA GLY A 161 -0.26 19.37 -3.98
C GLY A 161 0.04 17.89 -4.13
N ILE A 162 -0.78 17.00 -3.54
CA ILE A 162 -0.65 15.55 -3.72
C ILE A 162 -0.95 15.14 -5.16
N VAL A 163 -1.99 15.69 -5.78
CA VAL A 163 -2.33 15.38 -7.19
C VAL A 163 -1.17 15.75 -8.11
N CYS A 164 -0.61 16.96 -7.96
CA CYS A 164 0.56 17.40 -8.73
C CYS A 164 1.79 16.53 -8.47
N GLU A 165 2.01 16.09 -7.23
CA GLU A 165 3.10 15.17 -6.88
C GLU A 165 2.96 13.82 -7.61
N MET A 166 1.77 13.21 -7.55
CA MET A 166 1.49 11.93 -8.19
C MET A 166 1.61 12.02 -9.71
N ASP A 167 0.96 13.01 -10.33
CA ASP A 167 1.04 13.24 -11.78
C ASP A 167 2.49 13.50 -12.21
N GLY A 168 3.24 14.32 -11.45
CA GLY A 168 4.65 14.58 -11.72
C GLY A 168 5.53 13.33 -11.67
N TYR A 169 5.34 12.45 -10.67
CA TYR A 169 6.04 11.17 -10.62
C TYR A 169 5.74 10.30 -11.84
N ILE A 170 4.47 10.17 -12.20
CA ILE A 170 4.02 9.36 -13.34
C ILE A 170 4.64 9.90 -14.65
N GLU A 171 4.55 11.21 -14.88
CA GLU A 171 5.07 11.86 -16.09
C GLU A 171 6.59 11.72 -16.20
N MET A 172 7.33 12.01 -15.12
CA MET A 172 8.79 11.88 -15.12
C MET A 172 9.26 10.46 -15.36
N LEU A 173 8.60 9.46 -14.75
CA LEU A 173 8.95 8.06 -14.94
C LEU A 173 8.61 7.58 -16.36
N ARG A 174 7.52 8.04 -16.96
CA ARG A 174 7.15 7.69 -18.34
C ARG A 174 8.17 8.14 -19.38
N LEU A 175 8.94 9.20 -19.11
CA LEU A 175 10.06 9.58 -19.99
C LEU A 175 11.10 8.46 -20.11
N LYS A 176 11.29 7.67 -19.05
CA LYS A 176 12.24 6.55 -19.03
C LYS A 176 11.58 5.20 -19.30
N TYR A 177 10.32 5.04 -18.92
CA TYR A 177 9.53 3.83 -19.08
C TYR A 177 8.25 4.15 -19.87
N PRO A 178 8.30 4.24 -21.21
CA PRO A 178 7.19 4.75 -22.02
C PRO A 178 5.88 3.96 -21.88
N ASN A 179 5.95 2.69 -21.51
CA ASN A 179 4.81 1.80 -21.32
C ASN A 179 4.47 1.57 -19.84
N LEU A 180 4.89 2.47 -18.95
CA LEU A 180 4.65 2.39 -17.50
C LEU A 180 3.16 2.25 -17.19
N LEU A 181 2.80 1.15 -16.52
CA LEU A 181 1.47 0.97 -15.94
C LEU A 181 1.47 1.46 -14.49
N VAL A 182 0.39 2.13 -14.09
CA VAL A 182 0.27 2.72 -12.76
C VAL A 182 -0.84 2.02 -12.00
N PHE A 183 -0.51 1.52 -10.81
CA PHE A 183 -1.46 1.00 -9.83
C PHE A 183 -1.64 2.03 -8.71
N LEU A 184 -2.87 2.20 -8.25
CA LEU A 184 -3.20 3.02 -7.09
C LEU A 184 -3.95 2.18 -6.06
N THR A 185 -3.45 2.16 -4.84
CA THR A 185 -4.01 1.41 -3.72
C THR A 185 -4.03 2.28 -2.46
N GLY A 186 -4.37 1.70 -1.31
CA GLY A 186 -4.49 2.43 -0.05
C GLY A 186 -5.87 3.04 0.20
N GLY A 187 -6.07 3.52 1.43
CA GLY A 187 -7.36 4.00 1.91
C GLY A 187 -7.93 5.21 1.17
N HIS A 188 -7.06 6.05 0.58
CA HIS A 188 -7.47 7.22 -0.20
C HIS A 188 -7.37 6.99 -1.72
N SER A 189 -7.19 5.74 -2.18
CA SER A 189 -7.05 5.42 -3.62
C SER A 189 -8.20 5.96 -4.47
N PHE A 190 -9.45 5.62 -4.14
CA PHE A 190 -10.63 6.11 -4.88
C PHE A 190 -10.79 7.63 -4.84
N TYR A 191 -10.31 8.27 -3.76
CA TYR A 191 -10.31 9.73 -3.66
C TYR A 191 -9.37 10.34 -4.71
N PHE A 192 -8.16 9.81 -4.85
CA PHE A 192 -7.19 10.35 -5.82
C PHE A 192 -7.44 9.86 -7.26
N GLU A 193 -7.98 8.65 -7.47
CA GLU A 193 -8.30 8.11 -8.79
C GLU A 193 -9.13 9.09 -9.63
N ARG A 194 -10.17 9.67 -9.03
CA ARG A 194 -11.07 10.63 -9.70
C ARG A 194 -10.43 11.97 -10.05
N ARG A 195 -9.27 12.27 -9.44
CA ARG A 195 -8.58 13.57 -9.54
C ARG A 195 -7.31 13.48 -10.39
N LEU A 196 -6.81 12.28 -10.66
CA LEU A 196 -5.64 12.04 -11.50
C LEU A 196 -6.05 11.97 -12.97
N LYS A 197 -5.21 12.54 -13.84
CA LYS A 197 -5.45 12.52 -15.30
C LYS A 197 -5.04 11.20 -15.95
N ASN A 198 -4.24 10.43 -15.25
CA ASN A 198 -3.58 9.24 -15.76
C ASN A 198 -4.50 8.03 -15.66
N SER A 199 -4.51 7.17 -16.69
CA SER A 199 -5.14 5.86 -16.59
C SER A 199 -4.39 5.04 -15.54
N ILE A 200 -5.10 4.73 -14.46
CA ILE A 200 -4.57 4.08 -13.27
C ILE A 200 -5.49 2.90 -12.95
N PHE A 201 -4.88 1.78 -12.56
CA PHE A 201 -5.62 0.65 -12.01
C PHE A 201 -5.78 0.86 -10.51
N ALA A 202 -6.99 1.23 -10.07
CA ALA A 202 -7.31 1.32 -8.65
C ALA A 202 -7.65 -0.08 -8.09
N ASP A 203 -6.83 -0.58 -7.16
CA ASP A 203 -7.09 -1.86 -6.46
C ASP A 203 -6.73 -1.75 -4.98
N ILE A 204 -7.75 -1.63 -4.13
CA ILE A 204 -7.59 -1.52 -2.67
C ILE A 204 -7.03 -2.81 -2.03
N ASN A 205 -7.10 -3.95 -2.71
CA ASN A 205 -6.64 -5.23 -2.20
C ASN A 205 -5.24 -5.62 -2.72
N LEU A 206 -4.53 -4.73 -3.41
CA LEU A 206 -3.24 -5.03 -4.03
C LEU A 206 -2.21 -5.63 -3.06
N VAL A 207 -2.16 -5.14 -1.82
CA VAL A 207 -1.30 -5.71 -0.75
C VAL A 207 -1.71 -7.15 -0.43
N LEU A 208 -3.01 -7.43 -0.30
CA LEU A 208 -3.53 -8.77 -0.02
C LEU A 208 -3.28 -9.72 -1.20
N THR A 209 -3.44 -9.25 -2.44
CA THR A 209 -3.07 -9.98 -3.67
C THR A 209 -1.59 -10.36 -3.65
N GLY A 210 -0.73 -9.41 -3.28
CA GLY A 210 0.70 -9.64 -3.14
C GLY A 210 1.06 -10.66 -2.06
N LEU A 211 0.47 -10.53 -0.87
CA LEU A 211 0.66 -11.47 0.23
C LEU A 211 0.23 -12.89 -0.19
N ASN A 212 -0.94 -13.03 -0.81
CA ASN A 212 -1.40 -14.33 -1.28
C ASN A 212 -0.45 -14.93 -2.33
N ARG A 213 0.08 -14.10 -3.24
CA ARG A 213 1.06 -14.58 -4.21
C ARG A 213 2.38 -15.03 -3.56
N ILE A 214 2.85 -14.31 -2.53
CA ILE A 214 4.03 -14.74 -1.75
C ILE A 214 3.74 -16.05 -1.03
N LEU A 215 2.56 -16.21 -0.43
CA LEU A 215 2.14 -17.44 0.21
C LEU A 215 2.24 -18.61 -0.78
N GLU A 216 1.55 -18.51 -1.92
CA GLU A 216 1.57 -19.53 -2.99
C GLU A 216 3.00 -19.91 -3.39
N TYR A 217 3.88 -18.93 -3.61
CA TYR A 217 5.28 -19.17 -3.99
C TYR A 217 6.09 -19.99 -2.98
N ASN A 218 5.69 -20.00 -1.70
CA ASN A 218 6.41 -20.70 -0.63
C ASN A 218 5.70 -21.99 -0.17
N VAL A 219 4.52 -22.31 -0.70
CA VAL A 219 3.68 -23.44 -0.24
C VAL A 219 3.07 -24.25 -1.39
N GLU A 220 3.50 -23.99 -2.63
CA GLU A 220 3.29 -24.86 -3.78
C GLU A 220 4.30 -26.02 -3.72
N ASP A 221 3.79 -27.25 -3.75
CA ASP A 221 4.60 -28.49 -3.89
C ASP A 221 5.12 -28.65 -5.32
#